data_AF-A0AAX3KR63-F1
#
_entry.id   AF-A0AAX3KR63-F1
#
_cell.length_a   1.000
_cell.length_b   1.000
_cell.length_c   1.000
_cell.angle_alpha   90.00
_cell.angle_beta   90.00
_cell.angle_gamma   90.00
#
_symmetry.space_group_name_H-M   'P 1'
#
loop_
_entity.id
_entity.type
_entity.pdbx_description
1 polymer ?
#
loop_
_entity_poly.entity_id
_entity_poly.type
_entity_poly.pdbx_seq_one_letter_code
_entity_poly.pdbx_strand_id
1 'polypeptide(L)'
;MSSTYAENEVFSFCGHLEGELGGELKSGYAVAQSAEEAIRSMRECGFYISAITSLAEVKQTVSILELIAHRHPDIEPTDYVDVYPAEIQPYPESNVFCFTGHVVDAFGALKAGFIVASDVDFVVTYLKGLGFVVESATSLEQLRQAMADMMAIADDDASFDHSCVVNFKSAA
;
A
#
# COMPACT_ATOMS: atom_id res chain seq x y z
N MET A 1 -15.80 -13.58 -15.04
CA MET A 1 -16.76 -12.47 -14.83
C MET A 1 -16.00 -11.18 -15.10
N SER A 2 -16.63 -10.17 -15.69
CA SER A 2 -15.99 -8.85 -15.86
C SER A 2 -16.26 -8.06 -14.60
N SER A 3 -15.22 -7.51 -13.97
CA SER A 3 -15.37 -6.62 -12.80
C SER A 3 -16.22 -5.40 -13.17
N THR A 4 -16.95 -4.89 -12.18
CA THR A 4 -17.81 -3.69 -12.29
C THR A 4 -16.97 -2.43 -12.48
N TYR A 5 -15.83 -2.35 -11.76
CA TYR A 5 -14.85 -1.28 -11.89
C TYR A 5 -13.51 -1.82 -12.38
N ALA A 6 -12.79 -1.03 -13.17
CA ALA A 6 -11.45 -1.40 -13.61
C ALA A 6 -10.43 -1.28 -12.46
N GLU A 7 -9.30 -1.97 -12.57
CA GLU A 7 -8.25 -1.97 -11.53
C GLU A 7 -7.64 -0.57 -11.26
N ASN A 8 -7.68 0.31 -12.26
CA ASN A 8 -7.23 1.70 -12.14
C ASN A 8 -8.34 2.65 -11.66
N GLU A 9 -9.50 2.11 -11.25
CA GLU A 9 -10.65 2.88 -10.76
C GLU A 9 -10.96 2.61 -9.29
N VAL A 10 -10.29 1.63 -8.68
CA VAL A 10 -10.43 1.28 -7.26
C VAL A 10 -9.14 1.67 -6.55
N PHE A 11 -9.28 2.48 -5.51
CA PHE A 11 -8.16 3.06 -4.77
C PHE A 11 -8.29 2.79 -3.28
N SER A 12 -7.17 2.47 -2.63
CA SER A 12 -7.01 2.61 -1.19
C SER A 12 -6.44 3.99 -0.90
N PHE A 13 -6.92 4.66 0.15
CA PHE A 13 -6.40 5.95 0.57
C PHE A 13 -6.20 6.01 2.07
N CYS A 14 -5.31 6.91 2.50
CA CYS A 14 -5.25 7.37 3.89
C CYS A 14 -5.07 8.89 3.94
N GLY A 15 -5.50 9.51 5.04
CA GLY A 15 -5.44 10.95 5.21
C GLY A 15 -6.10 11.44 6.50
N HIS A 16 -6.46 12.72 6.53
CA HIS A 16 -7.03 13.38 7.71
C HIS A 16 -8.14 14.34 7.30
N LEU A 17 -9.02 14.69 8.25
CA LEU A 17 -10.03 15.73 8.04
C LEU A 17 -9.42 17.13 8.16
N GLU A 18 -10.01 18.08 7.45
CA GLU A 18 -9.66 19.50 7.55
C GLU A 18 -9.79 19.99 8.99
N GLY A 19 -8.79 20.73 9.46
CA GLY A 19 -8.71 21.19 10.85
C GLY A 19 -8.16 20.15 11.83
N GLU A 20 -7.96 18.89 11.42
CA GLU A 20 -7.30 17.84 12.19
C GLU A 20 -5.84 17.65 11.75
N LEU A 21 -5.09 18.73 11.49
CA LEU A 21 -3.66 18.66 11.20
C LEU A 21 -2.91 18.10 12.42
N GLY A 22 -2.50 16.82 12.34
CA GLY A 22 -1.92 16.05 13.45
C GLY A 22 -2.93 15.15 14.19
N GLY A 23 -4.15 15.02 13.69
CA GLY A 23 -5.15 14.06 14.14
C GLY A 23 -4.87 12.62 13.66
N GLU A 24 -5.75 11.71 14.04
CA GLU A 24 -5.66 10.29 13.68
C GLU A 24 -5.81 10.09 12.17
N LEU A 25 -4.86 9.36 11.56
CA LEU A 25 -4.95 8.98 10.15
C LEU A 25 -6.15 8.06 9.94
N LYS A 26 -7.02 8.45 9.01
CA LYS A 26 -8.17 7.64 8.57
C LYS A 26 -7.86 7.03 7.23
N SER A 27 -8.27 5.78 7.05
CA SER A 27 -8.12 5.02 5.81
C SER A 27 -9.46 4.52 5.30
N GLY A 28 -9.52 4.28 3.99
CA GLY A 28 -10.70 3.71 3.35
C GLY A 28 -10.42 3.44 1.88
N TYR A 29 -11.49 3.19 1.16
CA TYR A 29 -11.43 2.91 -0.28
C TYR A 29 -12.25 3.92 -1.06
N ALA A 30 -11.78 4.26 -2.26
CA ALA A 30 -12.47 5.14 -3.18
C ALA A 30 -12.64 4.49 -4.54
N VAL A 31 -13.79 4.72 -5.16
CA VAL A 31 -14.03 4.39 -6.57
C VAL A 31 -14.12 5.69 -7.36
N ALA A 32 -13.22 5.87 -8.33
CA ALA A 32 -13.10 7.10 -9.14
C ALA A 32 -12.51 6.79 -10.53
N GLN A 33 -12.60 7.72 -11.48
CA GLN A 33 -11.98 7.57 -12.81
C GLN A 33 -10.46 7.71 -12.75
N SER A 34 -9.93 8.44 -11.77
CA SER A 34 -8.49 8.59 -11.53
C SER A 34 -8.18 8.94 -10.08
N ALA A 35 -6.92 8.79 -9.69
CA ALA A 35 -6.44 9.21 -8.37
C ALA A 35 -6.62 10.72 -8.14
N GLU A 36 -6.42 11.55 -9.17
CA GLU A 36 -6.62 13.00 -9.08
C GLU A 36 -8.08 13.36 -8.83
N GLU A 37 -9.02 12.63 -9.43
CA GLU A 37 -10.44 12.81 -9.16
C GLU A 37 -10.75 12.46 -7.71
N ALA A 38 -10.30 11.30 -7.22
CA ALA A 38 -10.50 10.90 -5.83
C ALA A 38 -9.93 11.94 -4.85
N ILE A 39 -8.70 12.42 -5.08
CA ILE A 39 -8.06 13.46 -4.25
C ILE A 39 -8.87 14.75 -4.26
N ARG A 40 -9.29 15.23 -5.45
CA ARG A 40 -10.06 16.46 -5.57
C ARG A 40 -11.41 16.35 -4.87
N SER A 41 -12.16 15.29 -5.14
CA SER A 41 -13.50 15.08 -4.57
C SER A 41 -13.46 14.89 -3.06
N MET A 42 -12.47 14.17 -2.53
CA MET A 42 -12.27 14.04 -1.08
C MET A 42 -11.94 15.39 -0.43
N ARG A 43 -11.11 16.22 -1.09
CA ARG A 43 -10.79 17.57 -0.61
C ARG A 43 -12.01 18.49 -0.57
N GLU A 44 -12.91 18.40 -1.55
CA GLU A 44 -14.17 19.15 -1.54
C GLU A 44 -15.08 18.77 -0.35
N CYS A 45 -14.94 17.55 0.16
CA CYS A 45 -15.59 17.07 1.37
C CYS A 45 -14.82 17.37 2.67
N GLY A 46 -13.73 18.14 2.61
CA GLY A 46 -12.90 18.46 3.78
C GLY A 46 -11.99 17.32 4.23
N PHE A 47 -11.61 16.40 3.34
CA PHE A 47 -10.64 15.33 3.64
C PHE A 47 -9.37 15.48 2.80
N TYR A 48 -8.22 15.52 3.46
CA TYR A 48 -6.91 15.61 2.83
C TYR A 48 -6.25 14.24 2.75
N ILE A 49 -6.19 13.69 1.53
CA ILE A 49 -5.45 12.45 1.25
C ILE A 49 -3.95 12.70 1.39
N SER A 50 -3.30 11.86 2.19
CA SER A 50 -1.85 11.80 2.38
C SER A 50 -1.20 10.73 1.49
N ALA A 51 -1.88 9.60 1.26
CA ALA A 51 -1.44 8.57 0.33
C ALA A 51 -2.64 7.94 -0.38
N ILE A 52 -2.46 7.56 -1.64
CA ILE A 52 -3.45 6.86 -2.46
C ILE A 52 -2.75 5.83 -3.33
N THR A 53 -3.37 4.67 -3.51
CA THR A 53 -2.81 3.57 -4.32
C THR A 53 -3.93 2.81 -5.01
N SER A 54 -3.77 2.53 -6.30
CA SER A 54 -4.73 1.79 -7.12
C SER A 54 -4.66 0.27 -6.91
N LEU A 55 -5.73 -0.46 -7.25
CA LEU A 55 -5.73 -1.93 -7.21
C LEU A 55 -4.65 -2.50 -8.14
N ALA A 56 -4.41 -1.86 -9.30
CA ALA A 56 -3.35 -2.28 -10.23
C ALA A 56 -1.95 -2.20 -9.57
N GLU A 57 -1.65 -1.10 -8.87
CA GLU A 57 -0.38 -0.93 -8.16
C GLU A 57 -0.25 -1.91 -6.98
N VAL A 58 -1.34 -2.17 -6.25
CA VAL A 58 -1.36 -3.18 -5.18
C VAL A 58 -1.08 -4.57 -5.75
N LYS A 59 -1.76 -4.97 -6.84
CA LYS A 59 -1.52 -6.26 -7.53
C LYS A 59 -0.08 -6.42 -7.96
N GLN A 60 0.48 -5.39 -8.58
CA GLN A 60 1.89 -5.41 -9.01
C GLN A 60 2.84 -5.57 -7.80
N THR A 61 2.59 -4.84 -6.72
CA THR A 61 3.40 -4.91 -5.48
C THR A 61 3.31 -6.29 -4.84
N VAL A 62 2.09 -6.86 -4.73
CA VAL A 62 1.86 -8.22 -4.23
C VAL A 62 2.64 -9.24 -5.07
N SER A 63 2.57 -9.16 -6.40
CA SER A 63 3.33 -10.07 -7.27
C SER A 63 4.83 -9.99 -7.05
N ILE A 64 5.40 -8.78 -6.86
CA ILE A 64 6.84 -8.62 -6.58
C ILE A 64 7.19 -9.25 -5.23
N LEU A 65 6.40 -8.98 -4.18
CA LEU A 65 6.64 -9.53 -2.85
C LEU A 65 6.48 -11.06 -2.82
N GLU A 66 5.56 -11.63 -3.61
CA GLU A 66 5.43 -13.08 -3.78
C GLU A 66 6.69 -13.69 -4.42
N LEU A 67 7.25 -13.04 -5.44
CA LEU A 67 8.50 -13.48 -6.07
C LEU A 67 9.67 -13.42 -5.06
N ILE A 68 9.75 -12.36 -4.25
CA ILE A 68 10.76 -12.24 -3.18
C ILE A 68 10.57 -13.35 -2.13
N ALA A 69 9.33 -13.59 -1.68
CA ALA A 69 9.02 -14.61 -0.68
C ALA A 69 9.49 -16.01 -1.12
N HIS A 70 9.35 -16.31 -2.42
CA HIS A 70 9.78 -17.59 -3.00
C HIS A 70 11.24 -17.62 -3.43
N ARG A 71 11.98 -16.50 -3.31
CA ARG A 71 13.33 -16.30 -3.86
C ARG A 71 13.39 -16.68 -5.35
N HIS A 72 12.42 -16.19 -6.11
CA HIS A 72 12.29 -16.48 -7.53
C HIS A 72 13.53 -15.98 -8.30
N PRO A 73 14.06 -16.73 -9.29
CA PRO A 73 15.29 -16.37 -10.01
C PRO A 73 15.19 -15.07 -10.82
N ASP A 74 13.98 -14.57 -11.07
CA ASP A 74 13.74 -13.31 -11.79
C ASP A 74 13.96 -12.06 -10.91
N ILE A 75 14.15 -12.22 -9.59
CA ILE A 75 14.47 -11.12 -8.67
C ILE A 75 15.93 -11.25 -8.26
N GLU A 76 16.74 -10.24 -8.56
CA GLU A 76 18.14 -10.24 -8.15
C GLU A 76 18.25 -9.97 -6.64
N PRO A 77 19.24 -10.55 -5.93
CA PRO A 77 19.46 -10.25 -4.52
C PRO A 77 19.73 -8.77 -4.20
N THR A 78 20.04 -7.96 -5.21
CA THR A 78 20.22 -6.51 -5.09
C THR A 78 18.92 -5.72 -5.20
N ASP A 79 17.81 -6.35 -5.61
CA ASP A 79 16.51 -5.70 -5.80
C ASP A 79 15.72 -5.56 -4.48
N TYR A 80 16.15 -6.26 -3.43
CA TYR A 80 15.56 -6.17 -2.11
C TYR A 80 16.63 -6.31 -1.01
N VAL A 81 16.30 -5.83 0.18
CA VAL A 81 17.17 -5.96 1.35
C VAL A 81 16.81 -7.24 2.09
N ASP A 82 17.75 -8.17 2.24
CA ASP A 82 17.54 -9.38 3.03
C ASP A 82 18.30 -9.29 4.36
N VAL A 83 17.55 -9.14 5.46
CA VAL A 83 18.08 -9.09 6.82
C VAL A 83 17.40 -10.10 7.73
N TYR A 84 16.73 -11.10 7.14
CA TYR A 84 16.00 -12.10 7.88
C TYR A 84 16.98 -13.10 8.53
N PRO A 85 16.84 -13.42 9.83
CA PRO A 85 17.87 -14.15 10.57
C PRO A 85 17.91 -15.66 10.28
N ALA A 86 16.96 -16.20 9.50
CA ALA A 86 16.84 -17.63 9.25
C ALA A 86 16.84 -17.96 7.75
N GLU A 87 17.54 -19.02 7.37
CA GLU A 87 17.50 -19.58 6.03
C GLU A 87 16.26 -20.47 5.85
N ILE A 88 15.08 -19.84 5.73
CA ILE A 88 13.82 -20.54 5.43
C ILE A 88 13.34 -20.20 4.02
N GLN A 89 12.68 -21.16 3.37
CA GLN A 89 12.08 -20.98 2.05
C GLN A 89 10.73 -21.72 1.95
N PRO A 90 9.65 -21.06 1.50
CA PRO A 90 9.55 -19.61 1.26
C PRO A 90 9.64 -18.79 2.57
N TYR A 91 9.91 -17.50 2.45
CA TYR A 91 9.73 -16.56 3.56
C TYR A 91 8.25 -16.48 3.95
N PRO A 92 7.91 -16.38 5.25
CA PRO A 92 6.53 -16.12 5.67
C PRO A 92 6.05 -14.77 5.14
N GLU A 93 4.78 -14.69 4.76
CA GLU A 93 4.19 -13.47 4.17
C GLU A 93 4.23 -12.28 5.13
N SER A 94 4.21 -12.53 6.44
CA SER A 94 4.36 -11.51 7.48
C SER A 94 5.80 -11.00 7.64
N ASN A 95 6.77 -11.56 6.91
CA ASN A 95 8.19 -11.22 6.99
C ASN A 95 8.75 -10.58 5.72
N VAL A 96 7.92 -10.39 4.69
CA VAL A 96 8.29 -9.76 3.42
C VAL A 96 7.51 -8.46 3.32
N PHE A 97 8.22 -7.34 3.20
CA PHE A 97 7.63 -6.00 3.30
C PHE A 97 7.97 -5.15 2.08
N CYS A 98 7.04 -4.30 1.68
CA CYS A 98 7.38 -3.08 0.96
C CYS A 98 7.47 -1.92 1.96
N PHE A 99 8.26 -0.90 1.65
CA PHE A 99 8.36 0.29 2.46
C PHE A 99 8.51 1.55 1.61
N THR A 100 8.08 2.68 2.16
CA THR A 100 8.32 4.01 1.61
C THR A 100 8.89 4.94 2.68
N GLY A 101 9.58 5.98 2.22
CA GLY A 101 10.10 7.02 3.10
C GLY A 101 11.12 7.88 2.40
N HIS A 102 11.98 8.56 3.14
CA HIS A 102 13.00 9.44 2.57
C HIS A 102 14.34 9.33 3.29
N VAL A 103 15.42 9.61 2.57
CA VAL A 103 16.76 9.69 3.16
C VAL A 103 16.89 11.01 3.92
N VAL A 104 17.53 10.99 5.09
CA VAL A 104 17.92 12.19 5.84
C VAL A 104 19.10 12.87 5.14
N ASP A 105 18.85 13.43 3.96
CA ASP A 105 19.78 14.25 3.19
C ASP A 105 19.16 15.61 2.85
N ALA A 106 19.94 16.52 2.25
CA ALA A 106 19.47 17.87 1.92
C ALA A 106 18.34 17.90 0.87
N PHE A 107 18.14 16.80 0.14
CA PHE A 107 17.14 16.70 -0.93
C PHE A 107 15.89 15.94 -0.49
N GLY A 108 15.98 15.12 0.57
CA GLY A 108 14.83 14.44 1.18
C GLY A 108 14.06 13.56 0.18
N ALA A 109 14.74 13.00 -0.82
CA ALA A 109 14.08 12.32 -1.91
C ALA A 109 13.29 11.11 -1.40
N LEU A 110 12.01 11.03 -1.78
CA LEU A 110 11.16 9.89 -1.51
C LEU A 110 11.74 8.66 -2.21
N LYS A 111 11.81 7.54 -1.48
CA LYS A 111 12.21 6.23 -1.98
C LYS A 111 11.21 5.18 -1.53
N ALA A 112 11.10 4.14 -2.36
CA ALA A 112 10.38 2.92 -2.05
C ALA A 112 11.32 1.74 -2.26
N GLY A 113 11.07 0.64 -1.56
CA GLY A 113 11.85 -0.58 -1.70
C GLY A 113 11.19 -1.78 -1.05
N PHE A 114 11.89 -2.91 -1.12
CA PHE A 114 11.46 -4.17 -0.56
C PHE A 114 12.48 -4.69 0.45
N ILE A 115 12.00 -5.31 1.53
CA ILE A 115 12.85 -5.83 2.59
C ILE A 115 12.26 -7.10 3.18
N VAL A 116 13.10 -8.07 3.52
CA VAL A 116 12.74 -9.26 4.30
C VAL A 116 13.32 -9.11 5.70
N ALA A 117 12.47 -9.18 6.72
CA ALA A 117 12.81 -8.86 8.12
C ALA A 117 11.92 -9.61 9.13
N SER A 118 12.32 -9.66 10.40
CA SER A 118 11.59 -10.40 11.44
C SER A 118 10.19 -9.86 11.72
N ASP A 119 10.01 -8.55 11.60
CA ASP A 119 8.79 -7.83 11.90
C ASP A 119 8.93 -6.37 11.41
N VAL A 120 7.81 -5.64 11.42
CA VAL A 120 7.76 -4.25 10.96
C VAL A 120 8.59 -3.30 11.84
N ASP A 121 8.68 -3.53 13.15
CA ASP A 121 9.46 -2.70 14.07
C ASP A 121 10.96 -2.80 13.76
N PHE A 122 11.42 -4.00 13.38
CA PHE A 122 12.77 -4.23 12.90
C PHE A 122 13.03 -3.51 11.58
N VAL A 123 12.09 -3.55 10.63
CA VAL A 123 12.21 -2.79 9.35
C VAL A 123 12.43 -1.30 9.65
N VAL A 124 11.57 -0.71 10.48
CA VAL A 124 11.65 0.71 10.84
C VAL A 124 12.97 1.03 11.53
N THR A 125 13.38 0.20 12.49
CA THR A 125 14.62 0.41 13.26
C THR A 125 15.86 0.27 12.38
N TYR A 126 15.90 -0.74 11.53
CA TYR A 126 17.02 -1.03 10.62
C TYR A 126 17.21 0.12 9.62
N LEU A 127 16.14 0.54 8.95
CA LEU A 127 16.18 1.63 7.97
C LEU A 127 16.53 2.96 8.63
N LYS A 128 15.98 3.24 9.82
CA LYS A 128 16.37 4.43 10.61
C LYS A 128 17.84 4.43 10.98
N GLY A 129 18.42 3.28 11.30
CA GLY A 129 19.86 3.11 11.54
C GLY A 129 20.72 3.48 10.33
N LEU A 130 20.17 3.40 9.12
CA LEU A 130 20.83 3.79 7.87
C LEU A 130 20.55 5.25 7.46
N GLY A 131 19.92 6.04 8.32
CA GLY A 131 19.55 7.42 8.01
C GLY A 131 18.35 7.54 7.08
N PHE A 132 17.44 6.56 7.11
CA PHE A 132 16.18 6.58 6.37
C PHE A 132 15.00 6.82 7.31
N VAL A 133 14.13 7.76 6.98
CA VAL A 133 12.87 7.99 7.70
C VAL A 133 11.79 7.16 7.02
N VAL A 134 11.29 6.14 7.72
CA VAL A 134 10.21 5.29 7.22
C VAL A 134 8.87 6.00 7.40
N GLU A 135 8.15 6.18 6.30
CA GLU A 135 6.79 6.72 6.28
C GLU A 135 5.74 5.60 6.28
N SER A 136 6.04 4.50 5.59
CA SER A 136 5.22 3.29 5.62
C SER A 136 6.06 2.03 5.49
N ALA A 137 5.59 0.94 6.10
CA ALA A 137 6.08 -0.40 5.88
C ALA A 137 4.91 -1.36 6.01
N THR A 138 4.66 -2.16 4.96
CA THR A 138 3.48 -3.02 4.86
C THR A 138 3.90 -4.41 4.42
N SER A 139 3.43 -5.44 5.14
CA SER A 139 3.77 -6.83 4.82
C SER A 139 2.99 -7.34 3.60
N LEU A 140 3.48 -8.43 3.00
CA LEU A 140 2.78 -9.15 1.94
C LEU A 140 1.42 -9.65 2.43
N GLU A 141 1.33 -10.13 3.67
CA GLU A 141 0.06 -10.55 4.29
C GLU A 141 -0.96 -9.39 4.31
N GLN A 142 -0.54 -8.21 4.77
CA GLN A 142 -1.40 -7.02 4.82
C GLN A 142 -1.81 -6.54 3.42
N LEU A 143 -0.88 -6.55 2.46
CA LEU A 143 -1.18 -6.17 1.08
C LEU A 143 -2.14 -7.14 0.39
N ARG A 144 -2.05 -8.44 0.69
CA ARG A 144 -3.00 -9.43 0.17
C ARG A 144 -4.41 -9.21 0.71
N GLN A 145 -4.53 -8.85 1.98
CA GLN A 145 -5.84 -8.48 2.53
C GLN A 145 -6.38 -7.21 1.85
N ALA A 146 -5.58 -6.16 1.73
CA ALA A 146 -5.99 -4.94 1.02
C ALA A 146 -6.37 -5.22 -0.44
N MET A 147 -5.61 -6.09 -1.13
CA MET A 147 -5.92 -6.54 -2.49
C MET A 147 -7.26 -7.27 -2.56
N ALA A 148 -7.55 -8.17 -1.61
CA ALA A 148 -8.81 -8.90 -1.56
C ALA A 148 -9.99 -7.95 -1.36
N ASP A 149 -9.87 -6.99 -0.44
CA ASP A 149 -10.89 -5.96 -0.20
C ASP A 149 -11.14 -5.13 -1.47
N MET A 150 -10.08 -4.66 -2.12
CA MET A 150 -10.17 -3.87 -3.34
C MET A 150 -10.73 -4.68 -4.53
N MET A 151 -10.45 -5.98 -4.61
CA MET A 151 -11.05 -6.87 -5.61
C MET A 151 -12.54 -7.06 -5.36
N ALA A 152 -12.97 -7.24 -4.10
CA ALA A 152 -14.38 -7.33 -3.73
C ALA A 152 -15.14 -6.04 -4.10
N ILE A 153 -14.51 -4.87 -3.90
CA ILE A 153 -15.06 -3.58 -4.34
C ILE A 153 -15.14 -3.51 -5.88
N ALA A 154 -14.08 -3.94 -6.59
CA ALA A 154 -14.05 -3.93 -8.05
C ALA A 154 -15.15 -4.80 -8.66
N ASP A 155 -15.48 -5.93 -8.01
CA ASP A 155 -16.51 -6.86 -8.43
C ASP A 155 -17.93 -6.48 -7.93
N ASP A 156 -18.06 -5.39 -7.17
CA ASP A 156 -19.31 -4.97 -6.50
C ASP A 156 -19.91 -6.11 -5.65
N ASP A 157 -19.05 -6.80 -4.88
CA ASP A 157 -19.45 -7.93 -4.06
C ASP A 157 -20.41 -7.48 -2.96
N ALA A 158 -21.63 -8.04 -2.99
CA ALA A 158 -22.68 -7.73 -2.02
C ALA A 158 -22.37 -8.18 -0.58
N SER A 159 -21.38 -9.04 -0.38
CA SER A 159 -20.94 -9.51 0.93
C SER A 159 -19.87 -8.62 1.58
N PHE A 160 -19.27 -7.70 0.81
CA PHE A 160 -18.29 -6.74 1.31
C PHE A 160 -18.97 -5.59 2.08
N ASP A 161 -18.37 -5.16 3.19
CA ASP A 161 -18.88 -3.99 3.93
C ASP A 161 -18.45 -2.70 3.23
N HIS A 162 -19.40 -2.11 2.48
CA HIS A 162 -19.17 -0.85 1.75
C HIS A 162 -19.16 0.40 2.64
N SER A 163 -19.27 0.27 3.98
CA SER A 163 -19.26 1.43 4.89
C SER A 163 -17.95 2.24 4.84
N CYS A 164 -16.85 1.62 4.41
CA CYS A 164 -15.53 2.24 4.24
C CYS A 164 -15.23 2.67 2.78
N VAL A 165 -16.23 2.61 1.89
CA VAL A 165 -16.08 2.88 0.46
C VAL A 165 -16.78 4.19 0.09
N VAL A 166 -16.06 5.07 -0.60
CA VAL A 166 -16.62 6.30 -1.18
C VAL A 166 -16.65 6.17 -2.70
N ASN A 167 -17.83 6.22 -3.31
CA ASN A 167 -17.98 6.09 -4.75
C ASN A 167 -18.23 7.45 -5.42
N PHE A 168 -17.27 7.91 -6.21
CA PHE A 168 -17.33 9.14 -7.00
C PHE A 168 -17.76 8.90 -8.45
N LYS A 169 -17.83 7.65 -8.90
CA LYS A 169 -18.43 7.32 -10.19
C LYS A 169 -19.94 7.41 -10.02
N SER A 170 -20.53 8.49 -10.55
CA SER A 170 -21.98 8.69 -10.62
C SER A 170 -22.68 7.39 -11.04
N ALA A 171 -23.77 7.02 -10.37
CA ALA A 171 -24.67 5.99 -10.88
C ALA A 171 -25.12 6.40 -12.29
N ALA A 172 -24.70 5.63 -13.29
CA ALA A 172 -25.11 5.81 -14.68
C ALA A 172 -26.60 5.45 -14.86
#